data_AF-A0AAD9N832-F1
#
_entry.id   AF-A0AAD9N832-F1
#
_cell.length_a   1.000
_cell.length_b   1.000
_cell.length_c   1.000
_cell.angle_alpha   90.00
_cell.angle_beta   90.00
_cell.angle_gamma   90.00
#
_symmetry.space_group_name_H-M   'P 1'
#
loop_
_entity.id
_entity.type
_entity.pdbx_description
1 polymer ?
#
loop_
_entity_poly.entity_id
_entity_poly.type
_entity_poly.pdbx_seq_one_letter_code
_entity_poly.pdbx_strand_id
1 'polypeptide(L)'
;MFKGGNQQRAKLTTQSAMKHIVEVQKYFRNHHKPCAWLTECLDSLKPQLPGETRWKSQLTCLDSYITNRPSYMKIVQDHEDEIDQNITKKIQDINIFRNAKDMVDQLRPVANAIDCCQADNVSLAAACDKWLSLLDHPKLQSRALKHIIIKHLKQAILPEHLTAYKLHPEYQRAKLSAAQTEVVNEFLVSKNPTFIAELITFQAKSAPYPKAFFTEAALSIDPITWWNAMKPSGVNSDFVVRLLQSPASIERIFSNFGQIHNKVRNKLGNNTASKLVFCYRLLRGDVEIDYYY
;
A
#
# COMPACT_ATOMS: atom_id res chain seq x y z
N MET A 1 34.07 -3.61 5.61
CA MET A 1 33.33 -4.84 5.24
C MET A 1 32.53 -5.36 6.45
N PHE A 2 31.45 -4.68 6.90
CA PHE A 2 30.63 -5.12 8.05
C PHE A 2 29.17 -4.60 8.06
N LYS A 3 28.62 -4.15 6.92
CA LYS A 3 27.24 -3.59 6.86
C LYS A 3 26.16 -4.57 6.38
N GLY A 4 26.52 -5.80 5.97
CA GLY A 4 25.57 -6.81 5.49
C GLY A 4 24.90 -7.66 6.58
N GLY A 5 25.58 -7.90 7.71
CA GLY A 5 25.12 -8.83 8.74
C GLY A 5 23.84 -8.40 9.49
N ASN A 6 23.70 -7.11 9.82
CA ASN A 6 22.54 -6.63 10.59
C ASN A 6 21.24 -6.58 9.78
N GLN A 7 21.30 -6.28 8.48
CA GLN A 7 20.13 -6.27 7.61
C GLN A 7 19.61 -7.69 7.32
N GLN A 8 20.53 -8.65 7.15
CA GLN A 8 20.18 -10.04 6.90
C GLN A 8 19.61 -10.70 8.17
N ARG A 9 20.19 -10.40 9.34
CA ARG A 9 19.70 -10.88 10.64
C ARG A 9 18.30 -10.34 10.95
N ALA A 10 18.04 -9.04 10.79
CA ALA A 10 16.70 -8.46 11.04
C ALA A 10 15.61 -9.03 10.10
N LYS A 11 15.95 -9.25 8.83
CA LYS A 11 15.03 -9.85 7.84
C LYS A 11 14.73 -11.32 8.15
N LEU A 12 15.74 -12.08 8.57
CA LEU A 12 15.59 -13.46 9.05
C LEU A 12 14.75 -13.54 10.34
N THR A 13 14.94 -12.61 11.28
CA THR A 13 14.16 -12.55 12.54
C THR A 13 12.69 -12.25 12.30
N THR A 14 12.37 -11.33 11.38
CA THR A 14 10.98 -10.94 11.08
C THR A 14 10.22 -12.04 10.32
N GLN A 15 10.88 -12.70 9.36
CA GLN A 15 10.29 -13.80 8.59
C GLN A 15 10.10 -15.06 9.46
N SER A 16 11.03 -15.31 10.38
CA SER A 16 10.91 -16.37 11.39
C SER A 16 9.76 -16.11 12.36
N ALA A 17 9.61 -14.87 12.87
CA ALA A 17 8.52 -14.49 13.75
C ALA A 17 7.15 -14.67 13.08
N MET A 18 6.98 -14.22 11.84
CA MET A 18 5.72 -14.39 11.10
C MET A 18 5.37 -15.88 10.92
N LYS A 19 6.36 -16.72 10.61
CA LYS A 19 6.15 -18.17 10.48
C LYS A 19 5.59 -18.76 11.77
N HIS A 20 6.20 -18.44 12.92
CA HIS A 20 5.72 -18.91 14.22
C HIS A 20 4.32 -18.40 14.56
N ILE A 21 4.01 -17.14 14.26
CA ILE A 21 2.68 -16.57 14.45
C ILE A 21 1.64 -17.34 13.62
N VAL A 22 1.94 -17.63 12.34
CA VAL A 22 1.05 -18.40 11.47
C VAL A 22 0.85 -19.83 11.99
N GLU A 23 1.89 -20.47 12.54
CA GLU A 23 1.77 -21.79 13.15
C GLU A 23 0.83 -21.78 14.36
N VAL A 24 0.97 -20.80 15.26
CA VAL A 24 0.05 -20.62 16.40
C VAL A 24 -1.38 -20.38 15.92
N GLN A 25 -1.57 -19.46 14.97
CA GLN A 25 -2.90 -19.17 14.42
C GLN A 25 -3.53 -20.38 13.76
N LYS A 26 -2.76 -21.18 13.00
CA LYS A 26 -3.25 -22.44 12.40
C LYS A 26 -3.66 -23.45 13.45
N TYR A 27 -2.89 -23.57 14.53
CA TYR A 27 -3.16 -24.51 15.61
C TYR A 27 -4.52 -24.22 16.24
N PHE A 28 -4.74 -22.98 16.71
CA PHE A 28 -5.99 -22.55 17.32
C PHE A 28 -7.17 -22.49 16.35
N ARG A 29 -6.92 -22.33 15.04
CA ARG A 29 -7.99 -22.32 14.04
C ARG A 29 -8.50 -23.70 13.67
N ASN A 30 -7.60 -24.68 13.56
CA ASN A 30 -7.88 -25.94 12.88
C ASN A 30 -8.04 -27.13 13.86
N HIS A 31 -7.58 -27.01 15.10
CA HIS A 31 -7.75 -28.07 16.10
C HIS A 31 -9.02 -27.84 16.91
N HIS A 32 -9.84 -28.88 17.04
CA HIS A 32 -11.17 -28.80 17.63
C HIS A 32 -11.14 -28.25 19.07
N LYS A 33 -10.31 -28.85 19.94
CA LYS A 33 -10.18 -28.45 21.35
C LYS A 33 -9.66 -27.00 21.51
N PRO A 34 -8.47 -26.63 21.00
CA PRO A 34 -7.99 -25.24 21.05
C PRO A 34 -8.96 -24.20 20.47
N CYS A 35 -9.67 -24.53 19.40
CA CYS A 35 -10.66 -23.64 18.79
C CYS A 35 -11.86 -23.41 19.71
N ALA A 36 -12.37 -24.47 20.34
CA ALA A 36 -13.47 -24.39 21.30
C ALA A 36 -13.08 -23.53 22.52
N TRP A 37 -11.95 -23.82 23.15
CA TRP A 37 -11.46 -23.07 24.32
C TRP A 37 -11.24 -21.59 24.01
N LEU A 38 -10.75 -21.27 22.81
CA LEU A 38 -10.60 -19.89 22.38
C LEU A 38 -11.95 -19.19 22.24
N THR A 39 -12.95 -19.88 21.69
CA THR A 39 -14.30 -19.32 21.48
C THR A 39 -15.01 -19.04 22.81
N GLU A 40 -14.65 -19.76 23.87
CA GLU A 40 -15.15 -19.51 25.24
C GLU A 40 -14.49 -18.31 25.93
N CYS A 41 -13.33 -17.84 25.43
CA CYS A 41 -12.68 -16.65 25.98
C CYS A 41 -13.40 -15.37 25.54
N LEU A 42 -13.74 -14.51 26.51
CA LEU A 42 -14.23 -13.16 26.24
C LEU A 42 -13.22 -12.36 25.39
N ASP A 43 -13.72 -11.55 24.46
CA ASP A 43 -12.94 -10.68 23.55
C ASP A 43 -11.97 -11.41 22.60
N SER A 44 -12.03 -12.74 22.52
CA SER A 44 -11.24 -13.48 21.54
C SER A 44 -11.78 -13.28 20.13
N LEU A 45 -10.88 -13.28 19.16
CA LEU A 45 -11.19 -13.22 17.74
C LEU A 45 -10.92 -14.56 17.09
N LYS A 46 -11.68 -14.88 16.04
CA LYS A 46 -11.35 -16.01 15.18
C LYS A 46 -9.94 -15.80 14.57
N PRO A 47 -8.99 -16.74 14.77
CA PRO A 47 -7.66 -16.69 14.18
C PRO A 47 -7.67 -16.41 12.67
N GLN A 48 -7.00 -15.34 12.27
CA GLN A 48 -6.87 -15.00 10.84
C GLN A 48 -5.57 -15.56 10.30
N LEU A 49 -5.62 -16.05 9.06
CA LEU A 49 -4.45 -16.55 8.35
C LEU A 49 -4.17 -15.63 7.16
N PRO A 50 -2.89 -15.34 6.88
CA PRO A 50 -2.54 -14.52 5.74
C PRO A 50 -2.88 -15.27 4.44
N GLY A 51 -3.47 -14.55 3.49
CA GLY A 51 -3.71 -15.03 2.14
C GLY A 51 -2.73 -14.38 1.16
N GLU A 52 -2.20 -15.14 0.22
CA GLU A 52 -1.18 -14.64 -0.72
C GLU A 52 -1.70 -13.53 -1.64
N THR A 53 -3.01 -13.48 -1.90
CA THR A 53 -3.65 -12.52 -2.83
C THR A 53 -4.22 -11.27 -2.17
N ARG A 54 -4.26 -11.20 -0.83
CA ARG A 54 -4.89 -10.11 -0.09
C ARG A 54 -3.85 -9.38 0.73
N TRP A 55 -3.43 -8.21 0.27
CA TRP A 55 -2.32 -7.45 0.85
C TRP A 55 -2.53 -7.12 2.35
N LYS A 56 -3.78 -6.89 2.80
CA LYS A 56 -4.12 -6.59 4.19
C LYS A 56 -4.13 -7.80 5.12
N SER A 57 -4.15 -9.02 4.56
CA SER A 57 -4.33 -10.26 5.34
C SER A 57 -3.18 -10.55 6.32
N GLN A 58 -1.96 -10.09 6.01
CA GLN A 58 -0.82 -10.17 6.93
C GLN A 58 -1.06 -9.32 8.18
N LEU A 59 -1.55 -8.09 8.00
CA LEU A 59 -1.91 -7.20 9.10
C LEU A 59 -3.05 -7.78 9.94
N THR A 60 -4.10 -8.31 9.31
CA THR A 60 -5.21 -8.95 10.03
C THR A 60 -4.77 -10.20 10.81
N CYS A 61 -3.85 -11.00 10.27
CA CYS A 61 -3.26 -12.14 10.98
C CYS A 61 -2.51 -11.69 12.24
N LEU A 62 -1.71 -10.62 12.13
CA LEU A 62 -0.96 -10.07 13.26
C LEU A 62 -1.88 -9.42 14.30
N ASP A 63 -2.85 -8.62 13.89
CA ASP A 63 -3.80 -7.96 14.79
C ASP A 63 -4.62 -9.00 15.58
N SER A 64 -5.13 -10.04 14.92
CA SER A 64 -5.82 -11.13 15.62
C SER A 64 -4.90 -11.93 16.55
N TYR A 65 -3.63 -12.12 16.20
CA TYR A 65 -2.66 -12.79 17.07
C TYR A 65 -2.39 -11.97 18.33
N ILE A 66 -2.19 -10.65 18.17
CA ILE A 66 -1.94 -9.73 19.28
C ILE A 66 -3.16 -9.66 20.19
N THR A 67 -4.36 -9.56 19.61
CA THR A 67 -5.63 -9.51 20.35
C THR A 67 -5.85 -10.78 21.16
N ASN A 68 -5.62 -11.95 20.54
CA ASN A 68 -5.84 -13.24 21.20
C ASN A 68 -4.74 -13.66 22.17
N ARG A 69 -3.60 -12.97 22.23
CA ARG A 69 -2.47 -13.41 23.06
C ARG A 69 -2.83 -13.65 24.53
N PRO A 70 -3.60 -12.79 25.22
CA PRO A 70 -4.01 -13.06 26.60
C PRO A 70 -4.81 -14.36 26.72
N SER A 71 -5.74 -14.62 25.80
CA SER A 71 -6.52 -15.86 25.74
C SER A 71 -5.63 -17.07 25.46
N TYR A 72 -4.68 -16.97 24.53
CA TYR A 72 -3.70 -18.03 24.25
C TYR A 72 -2.86 -18.37 25.49
N MET A 73 -2.39 -17.35 26.22
CA MET A 73 -1.62 -17.57 27.45
C MET A 73 -2.45 -18.27 28.53
N LYS A 74 -3.71 -17.87 28.70
CA LYS A 74 -4.63 -18.50 29.65
C LYS A 74 -4.90 -19.96 29.28
N ILE A 75 -5.24 -20.23 28.02
CA ILE A 75 -5.52 -21.60 27.54
C ILE A 75 -4.30 -22.51 27.70
N VAL A 76 -3.09 -21.98 27.47
CA VAL A 76 -1.84 -22.71 27.72
C VAL A 76 -1.62 -23.03 29.19
N GLN A 77 -2.05 -22.17 30.11
CA GLN A 77 -1.97 -22.43 31.54
C GLN A 77 -3.03 -23.44 32.00
N ASP A 78 -4.26 -23.31 31.51
CA ASP A 78 -5.39 -24.15 31.92
C ASP A 78 -5.31 -25.58 31.33
N HIS A 79 -4.65 -25.75 30.18
CA HIS A 79 -4.58 -27.00 29.42
C HIS A 79 -3.14 -27.39 29.03
N GLU A 80 -2.17 -27.14 29.89
CA GLU A 80 -0.73 -27.32 29.60
C GLU A 80 -0.39 -28.72 29.05
N ASP A 81 -0.97 -29.78 29.63
CA ASP A 81 -0.73 -31.17 29.23
C ASP A 81 -1.39 -31.58 27.90
N GLU A 82 -2.39 -30.82 27.44
CA GLU A 82 -3.15 -31.13 26.22
C GLU A 82 -2.65 -30.35 25.00
N ILE A 83 -1.85 -29.30 25.21
CA ILE A 83 -1.34 -28.44 24.14
C ILE A 83 0.04 -28.87 23.69
N ASP A 84 0.28 -28.80 22.38
CA ASP A 84 1.58 -29.07 21.79
C ASP A 84 2.66 -28.16 22.40
N GLN A 85 3.69 -28.77 23.01
CA GLN A 85 4.78 -28.06 23.68
C GLN A 85 5.51 -27.04 22.79
N ASN A 86 5.58 -27.28 21.48
CA ASN A 86 6.17 -26.35 20.52
C ASN A 86 5.27 -25.11 20.31
N ILE A 87 3.95 -25.28 20.37
CA ILE A 87 2.98 -24.17 20.33
C ILE A 87 3.05 -23.37 21.63
N THR A 88 3.10 -24.04 22.78
CA THR A 88 3.28 -23.44 24.10
C THR A 88 4.52 -22.53 24.14
N LYS A 89 5.68 -23.05 23.71
CA LYS A 89 6.94 -22.28 23.64
C LYS A 89 6.80 -21.01 22.79
N LYS A 90 6.09 -21.06 21.66
CA LYS A 90 5.90 -19.89 20.78
C LYS A 90 4.97 -18.83 21.35
N ILE A 91 3.94 -19.24 22.10
CA ILE A 91 2.99 -18.32 22.74
C ILE A 91 3.67 -17.58 23.90
N GLN A 92 4.47 -18.29 24.67
CA GLN A 92 5.21 -17.76 25.81
C GLN A 92 6.42 -16.90 25.39
N ASP A 93 6.95 -17.08 24.18
CA ASP A 93 8.06 -16.27 23.66
C ASP A 93 7.67 -14.79 23.47
N ILE A 94 8.14 -13.96 24.40
CA ILE A 94 7.90 -12.52 24.40
C ILE A 94 8.51 -11.80 23.19
N ASN A 95 9.58 -12.35 22.59
CA ASN A 95 10.21 -11.76 21.41
C ASN A 95 9.33 -11.93 20.18
N ILE A 96 8.64 -13.07 20.02
CA ILE A 96 7.66 -13.27 18.94
C ILE A 96 6.55 -12.22 19.07
N PHE A 97 6.03 -12.00 20.28
CA PHE A 97 4.99 -11.00 20.50
C PHE A 97 5.45 -9.56 20.25
N ARG A 98 6.65 -9.20 20.72
CA ARG A 98 7.23 -7.87 20.46
C ARG A 98 7.43 -7.64 18.97
N ASN A 99 7.97 -8.63 18.25
CA ASN A 99 8.12 -8.59 16.81
C ASN A 99 6.77 -8.43 16.10
N ALA A 100 5.70 -9.10 16.57
CA ALA A 100 4.36 -8.93 16.01
C ALA A 100 3.89 -7.48 16.12
N LYS A 101 4.06 -6.84 17.29
CA LYS A 101 3.71 -5.41 17.48
C LYS A 101 4.53 -4.49 16.59
N ASP A 102 5.85 -4.70 16.52
CA ASP A 102 6.73 -3.90 15.67
C ASP A 102 6.37 -4.05 14.18
N MET A 103 5.99 -5.25 13.74
CA MET A 103 5.49 -5.51 12.38
C MET A 103 4.17 -4.79 12.11
N VAL A 104 3.22 -4.80 13.05
CA VAL A 104 1.96 -4.06 12.92
C VAL A 104 2.20 -2.56 12.77
N ASP A 105 3.06 -1.99 13.63
CA ASP A 105 3.45 -0.58 13.59
C ASP A 105 4.05 -0.16 12.23
N GLN A 106 4.76 -1.08 11.57
CA GLN A 106 5.37 -0.85 10.26
C GLN A 106 4.39 -1.08 9.10
N LEU A 107 3.57 -2.12 9.16
CA LEU A 107 2.66 -2.50 8.07
C LEU A 107 1.42 -1.61 8.01
N ARG A 108 0.92 -1.14 9.15
CA ARG A 108 -0.29 -0.32 9.23
C ARG A 108 -0.25 0.99 8.43
N PRO A 109 0.81 1.83 8.48
CA PRO A 109 0.86 3.04 7.65
C PRO A 109 0.85 2.73 6.16
N VAL A 110 1.56 1.68 5.74
CA VAL A 110 1.56 1.21 4.34
C VAL A 110 0.17 0.71 3.95
N ALA A 111 -0.48 -0.02 4.85
CA ALA A 111 -1.84 -0.51 4.65
C ALA A 111 -2.82 0.62 4.41
N ASN A 112 -2.80 1.63 5.26
CA ASN A 112 -3.68 2.79 5.15
C ASN A 112 -3.44 3.57 3.84
N ALA A 113 -2.19 3.67 3.39
CA ALA A 113 -1.87 4.30 2.11
C ALA A 113 -2.44 3.52 0.92
N ILE A 114 -2.34 2.18 0.96
CA ILE A 114 -2.94 1.32 -0.07
C ILE A 114 -4.46 1.46 -0.03
N ASP A 115 -5.11 1.26 1.12
CA ASP A 115 -6.56 1.41 1.33
C ASP A 115 -7.06 2.76 0.80
N CYS A 116 -6.32 3.86 1.02
CA CYS A 116 -6.63 5.17 0.48
C CYS A 116 -6.63 5.17 -1.05
N CYS A 117 -5.62 4.60 -1.71
CA CYS A 117 -5.61 4.44 -3.17
C CYS A 117 -6.69 3.47 -3.68
N GLN A 118 -7.27 2.62 -2.82
CA GLN A 118 -8.34 1.69 -3.16
C GLN A 118 -9.74 2.31 -3.09
N ALA A 119 -9.90 3.46 -2.44
CA ALA A 119 -11.20 4.09 -2.28
C ALA A 119 -11.69 4.73 -3.59
N ASP A 120 -12.98 4.60 -3.87
CA ASP A 120 -13.61 4.97 -5.15
C ASP A 120 -13.52 6.48 -5.49
N ASN A 121 -13.25 7.33 -4.50
CA ASN A 121 -13.33 8.78 -4.61
C ASN A 121 -12.01 9.51 -4.27
N VAL A 122 -10.89 8.80 -4.14
CA VAL A 122 -9.61 9.44 -3.81
C VAL A 122 -9.01 10.09 -5.05
N SER A 123 -8.64 11.37 -4.93
CA SER A 123 -7.98 12.11 -6.01
C SER A 123 -6.53 11.66 -6.20
N LEU A 124 -5.99 11.87 -7.39
CA LEU A 124 -4.57 11.61 -7.70
C LEU A 124 -3.62 12.33 -6.72
N ALA A 125 -3.96 13.57 -6.34
CA ALA A 125 -3.16 14.37 -5.42
C ALA A 125 -3.18 13.80 -4.00
N ALA A 126 -4.34 13.39 -3.49
CA ALA A 126 -4.47 12.81 -2.15
C ALA A 126 -3.75 11.46 -2.05
N ALA A 127 -3.85 10.61 -3.09
CA ALA A 127 -3.09 9.38 -3.18
C ALA A 127 -1.57 9.64 -3.15
N CYS A 128 -1.11 10.63 -3.91
CA CYS A 128 0.30 11.04 -3.92
C CYS A 128 0.76 11.52 -2.53
N ASP A 129 -0.02 12.35 -1.85
CA ASP A 129 0.32 12.86 -0.51
C ASP A 129 0.48 11.73 0.51
N LYS A 130 -0.42 10.74 0.49
CA LYS A 130 -0.33 9.59 1.39
C LYS A 130 0.94 8.77 1.18
N TRP A 131 1.32 8.51 -0.08
CA TRP A 131 2.57 7.80 -0.37
C TRP A 131 3.82 8.61 -0.01
N LEU A 132 3.85 9.91 -0.31
CA LEU A 132 4.96 10.78 0.07
C LEU A 132 5.12 10.84 1.60
N SER A 133 4.01 10.89 2.33
CA SER A 133 4.02 10.90 3.81
C SER A 133 4.64 9.64 4.43
N LEU A 134 4.72 8.52 3.71
CA LEU A 134 5.40 7.31 4.19
C LEU A 134 6.91 7.49 4.30
N LEU A 135 7.52 8.39 3.53
CA LEU A 135 8.96 8.65 3.55
C LEU A 135 9.41 9.25 4.90
N ASP A 136 8.54 10.03 5.52
CA ASP A 136 8.78 10.72 6.79
C ASP A 136 8.18 9.99 8.00
N HIS A 137 7.50 8.86 7.79
CA HIS A 137 6.84 8.14 8.88
C HIS A 137 7.86 7.58 9.90
N PRO A 138 7.73 7.88 11.20
CA PRO A 138 8.77 7.60 12.21
C PRO A 138 9.11 6.11 12.34
N LYS A 139 8.11 5.23 12.18
CA LYS A 139 8.29 3.77 12.24
C LYS A 139 8.92 3.17 10.98
N LEU A 140 9.08 3.95 9.92
CA LEU A 140 9.56 3.50 8.61
C LEU A 140 10.97 4.03 8.27
N GLN A 141 11.66 4.60 9.25
CA GLN A 141 12.91 5.33 9.02
C GLN A 141 14.14 4.44 8.79
N SER A 142 14.04 3.12 8.99
CA SER A 142 15.17 2.21 8.76
C SER A 142 15.58 2.22 7.28
N ARG A 143 16.90 2.15 6.99
CA ARG A 143 17.41 2.18 5.60
C ARG A 143 16.77 1.11 4.71
N ALA A 144 16.54 -0.08 5.24
CA ALA A 144 15.92 -1.18 4.49
C ALA A 144 14.46 -0.88 4.15
N LEU A 145 13.68 -0.36 5.12
CA LEU A 145 12.27 0.00 4.89
C LEU A 145 12.15 1.20 3.95
N LYS A 146 12.97 2.24 4.14
CA LYS A 146 13.01 3.39 3.22
C LYS A 146 13.24 2.97 1.77
N HIS A 147 14.21 2.06 1.53
CA HIS A 147 14.47 1.55 0.18
C HIS A 147 13.25 0.81 -0.41
N ILE A 148 12.57 -0.01 0.40
CA ILE A 148 11.35 -0.72 -0.03
C ILE A 148 10.22 0.27 -0.34
N ILE A 149 10.01 1.28 0.51
CA ILE A 149 8.98 2.31 0.32
C ILE A 149 9.26 3.12 -0.94
N ILE A 150 10.49 3.57 -1.16
CA ILE A 150 10.88 4.30 -2.38
C ILE A 150 10.61 3.43 -3.62
N LYS A 151 10.96 2.15 -3.58
CA LYS A 151 10.67 1.22 -4.68
C LYS A 151 9.17 1.13 -4.97
N HIS A 152 8.34 0.97 -3.96
CA HIS A 152 6.88 0.87 -4.15
C HIS A 152 6.24 2.21 -4.52
N LEU A 153 6.74 3.32 -4.00
CA LEU A 153 6.32 4.66 -4.40
C LEU A 153 6.53 4.86 -5.91
N LYS A 154 7.69 4.46 -6.44
CA LYS A 154 7.96 4.51 -7.90
C LYS A 154 7.04 3.62 -8.74
N GLN A 155 6.44 2.59 -8.14
CA GLN A 155 5.51 1.68 -8.83
C GLN A 155 4.07 2.18 -8.75
N ALA A 156 3.68 2.78 -7.63
CA ALA A 156 2.33 3.23 -7.37
C ALA A 156 2.06 4.65 -7.89
N ILE A 157 3.07 5.53 -7.84
CA ILE A 157 2.95 6.95 -8.18
C ILE A 157 3.45 7.20 -9.60
N LEU A 158 2.52 7.67 -10.45
CA LEU A 158 2.78 8.05 -11.84
C LEU A 158 2.99 9.57 -11.97
N PRO A 159 3.53 10.05 -13.11
CA PRO A 159 3.70 11.48 -13.36
C PRO A 159 2.40 12.29 -13.19
N GLU A 160 1.23 11.72 -13.52
CA GLU A 160 -0.08 12.33 -13.30
C GLU A 160 -0.34 12.63 -11.82
N HIS A 161 0.03 11.71 -10.93
CA HIS A 161 -0.14 11.85 -9.48
C HIS A 161 0.76 12.97 -8.94
N LEU A 162 2.02 12.98 -9.35
CA LEU A 162 2.98 14.02 -8.98
C LEU A 162 2.53 15.40 -9.49
N THR A 163 1.98 15.44 -10.70
CA THR A 163 1.48 16.67 -11.33
C THR A 163 0.23 17.18 -10.61
N ALA A 164 -0.72 16.31 -10.31
CA ALA A 164 -1.91 16.64 -9.54
C ALA A 164 -1.54 17.16 -8.15
N TYR A 165 -0.58 16.52 -7.49
CA TYR A 165 -0.05 16.95 -6.19
C TYR A 165 0.63 18.33 -6.26
N LYS A 166 1.46 18.57 -7.27
CA LYS A 166 2.17 19.85 -7.47
C LYS A 166 1.22 21.01 -7.73
N LEU A 167 0.10 20.74 -8.43
CA LEU A 167 -0.92 21.73 -8.78
C LEU A 167 -2.03 21.86 -7.73
N HIS A 168 -1.99 21.07 -6.65
CA HIS A 168 -2.94 21.18 -5.57
C HIS A 168 -2.68 22.45 -4.74
N PRO A 169 -3.66 23.37 -4.58
CA PRO A 169 -3.47 24.63 -3.87
C PRO A 169 -3.01 24.43 -2.42
N GLU A 170 -3.52 23.42 -1.74
CA GLU A 170 -3.10 23.11 -0.36
C GLU A 170 -1.68 22.53 -0.27
N TYR A 171 -1.28 21.65 -1.20
CA TYR A 171 -0.03 20.88 -1.06
C TYR A 171 1.19 21.63 -1.61
N GLN A 172 1.03 22.44 -2.66
CA GLN A 172 2.05 23.32 -3.26
C GLN A 172 3.48 22.76 -3.33
N ARG A 173 3.66 21.47 -3.63
CA ARG A 173 4.96 20.75 -3.70
C ARG A 173 5.65 20.40 -2.37
N ALA A 174 5.01 20.57 -1.20
CA ALA A 174 5.64 20.50 0.12
C ALA A 174 6.56 19.29 0.34
N LYS A 175 6.25 18.14 -0.28
CA LYS A 175 6.98 16.87 -0.13
C LYS A 175 7.69 16.37 -1.40
N LEU A 176 7.72 17.13 -2.50
CA LEU A 176 8.35 16.68 -3.75
C LEU A 176 9.87 16.90 -3.75
N SER A 177 10.62 15.88 -4.16
CA SER A 177 12.06 16.00 -4.44
C SER A 177 12.34 16.73 -5.76
N ALA A 178 13.59 17.18 -5.96
CA ALA A 178 14.03 17.79 -7.22
C ALA A 178 13.82 16.84 -8.42
N ALA A 179 14.15 15.56 -8.27
CA ALA A 179 13.95 14.56 -9.32
C ALA A 179 12.47 14.36 -9.68
N GLN A 180 11.58 14.32 -8.68
CA GLN A 180 10.13 14.25 -8.94
C GLN A 180 9.60 15.55 -9.57
N THR A 181 10.18 16.69 -9.21
CA THR A 181 9.82 17.99 -9.80
C THR A 181 10.15 18.01 -11.28
N GLU A 182 11.27 17.41 -11.69
CA GLU A 182 11.65 17.29 -13.10
C GLU A 182 10.71 16.38 -13.87
N VAL A 183 10.35 15.22 -13.32
CA VAL A 183 9.34 14.32 -13.93
C VAL A 183 8.01 15.05 -14.17
N VAL A 184 7.59 15.93 -13.25
CA VAL A 184 6.37 16.73 -13.46
C VAL A 184 6.56 17.74 -14.59
N ASN A 185 7.71 18.40 -14.68
CA ASN A 185 7.98 19.35 -15.75
C ASN A 185 7.99 18.66 -17.12
N GLU A 186 8.69 17.54 -17.25
CA GLU A 186 8.72 16.70 -18.47
C GLU A 186 7.31 16.25 -18.86
N PHE A 187 6.52 15.78 -17.90
CA PHE A 187 5.15 15.35 -18.14
C PHE A 187 4.27 16.51 -18.63
N LEU A 188 4.34 17.67 -17.98
CA LEU A 188 3.58 18.86 -18.39
C LEU A 188 3.98 19.33 -19.78
N VAL A 189 5.28 19.38 -20.11
CA VAL A 189 5.75 19.71 -21.46
C VAL A 189 5.18 18.72 -22.48
N SER A 190 5.15 17.42 -22.16
CA SER A 190 4.63 16.41 -23.08
C SER A 190 3.12 16.49 -23.34
N LYS A 191 2.33 17.00 -22.38
CA LYS A 191 0.86 17.03 -22.45
C LYS A 191 0.29 18.40 -22.81
N ASN A 192 0.91 19.45 -22.31
CA ASN A 192 0.54 20.83 -22.56
C ASN A 192 1.78 21.75 -22.42
N PRO A 193 2.60 21.87 -23.47
CA PRO A 193 3.82 22.69 -23.45
C PRO A 193 3.56 24.13 -23.03
N THR A 194 2.40 24.67 -23.41
CA THR A 194 2.04 26.06 -23.10
C THR A 194 1.82 26.30 -21.62
N PHE A 195 1.42 25.26 -20.86
CA PHE A 195 1.09 25.36 -19.44
C PHE A 195 2.31 25.60 -18.52
N ILE A 196 3.54 25.45 -19.02
CA ILE A 196 4.74 25.69 -18.20
C ILE A 196 4.80 27.14 -17.71
N ALA A 197 4.35 28.10 -18.51
CA ALA A 197 4.28 29.51 -18.09
C ALA A 197 3.28 29.71 -16.93
N GLU A 198 2.10 29.08 -17.00
CA GLU A 198 1.10 29.06 -15.94
C GLU A 198 1.63 28.40 -14.66
N LEU A 199 2.38 27.29 -14.79
CA LEU A 199 3.02 26.64 -13.66
C LEU A 199 4.03 27.59 -12.98
N ILE A 200 4.89 28.25 -13.74
CA ILE A 200 5.92 29.16 -13.20
C ILE A 200 5.25 30.32 -12.45
N THR A 201 4.24 30.94 -13.05
CA THR A 201 3.52 32.07 -12.42
C THR A 201 2.71 31.65 -11.20
N PHE A 202 2.09 30.46 -11.22
CA PHE A 202 1.42 29.88 -10.07
C PHE A 202 2.40 29.64 -8.91
N GLN A 203 3.55 29.03 -9.19
CA GLN A 203 4.58 28.75 -8.19
C GLN A 203 5.23 30.03 -7.64
N ALA A 204 5.38 31.04 -8.48
CA ALA A 204 5.88 32.36 -8.09
C ALA A 204 4.84 33.17 -7.29
N LYS A 205 3.58 32.70 -7.20
CA LYS A 205 2.46 33.44 -6.60
C LYS A 205 2.32 34.84 -7.21
N SER A 206 2.63 34.95 -8.50
CA SER A 206 2.68 36.20 -9.25
C SER A 206 1.38 36.42 -10.03
N ALA A 207 1.25 37.57 -10.69
CA ALA A 207 0.16 37.78 -11.64
C ALA A 207 0.07 36.60 -12.65
N PRO A 208 -1.14 36.17 -13.01
CA PRO A 208 -2.44 36.78 -12.73
C PRO A 208 -3.08 36.36 -11.39
N TYR A 209 -2.41 35.56 -10.55
CA TYR A 209 -2.98 35.02 -9.31
C TYR A 209 -3.03 36.09 -8.20
N PRO A 210 -4.21 36.41 -7.63
CA PRO A 210 -4.29 37.39 -6.55
C PRO A 210 -3.62 36.87 -5.28
N LYS A 211 -2.82 37.70 -4.60
CA LYS A 211 -2.09 37.31 -3.37
C LYS A 211 -3.01 36.73 -2.29
N ALA A 212 -4.24 37.25 -2.17
CA ALA A 212 -5.23 36.79 -1.20
C ALA A 212 -5.60 35.30 -1.35
N PHE A 213 -5.47 34.73 -2.56
CA PHE A 213 -5.78 33.32 -2.83
C PHE A 213 -4.72 32.35 -2.33
N PHE A 214 -3.59 32.86 -1.85
CA PHE A 214 -2.54 32.06 -1.20
C PHE A 214 -2.56 32.19 0.33
N THR A 215 -3.63 32.72 0.91
CA THR A 215 -3.89 32.66 2.36
C THR A 215 -4.32 31.25 2.76
N GLU A 216 -4.07 30.86 4.00
CA GLU A 216 -4.43 29.51 4.51
C GLU A 216 -5.91 29.19 4.26
N ALA A 217 -6.81 30.12 4.60
CA ALA A 217 -8.25 29.96 4.36
C ALA A 217 -8.60 29.72 2.88
N ALA A 218 -7.93 30.41 1.95
CA ALA A 218 -8.15 30.21 0.52
C ALA A 218 -7.55 28.90 0.01
N LEU A 219 -6.43 28.43 0.54
CA LEU A 219 -5.78 27.19 0.11
C LEU A 219 -6.49 25.93 0.61
N SER A 220 -7.27 26.03 1.70
CA SER A 220 -8.05 24.93 2.27
C SER A 220 -9.41 24.69 1.59
N ILE A 221 -9.80 25.52 0.63
CA ILE A 221 -11.04 25.27 -0.14
C ILE A 221 -10.83 24.11 -1.11
N ASP A 222 -11.94 23.60 -1.65
CA ASP A 222 -11.91 22.57 -2.70
C ASP A 222 -10.97 22.99 -3.87
N PRO A 223 -9.97 22.16 -4.23
CA PRO A 223 -8.97 22.48 -5.25
C PRO A 223 -9.56 22.86 -6.62
N ILE A 224 -10.66 22.21 -7.01
CA ILE A 224 -11.32 22.46 -8.29
C ILE A 224 -11.97 23.86 -8.26
N THR A 225 -12.62 24.20 -7.15
CA THR A 225 -13.19 25.51 -6.89
C THR A 225 -12.13 26.61 -6.93
N TRP A 226 -10.97 26.38 -6.31
CA TRP A 226 -9.85 27.32 -6.34
C TRP A 226 -9.36 27.59 -7.77
N TRP A 227 -9.15 26.55 -8.57
CA TRP A 227 -8.71 26.68 -9.96
C TRP A 227 -9.76 27.29 -10.89
N ASN A 228 -11.05 27.03 -10.66
CA ASN A 228 -12.13 27.67 -11.40
C ASN A 228 -12.25 29.17 -11.08
N ALA A 229 -11.99 29.57 -9.83
CA ALA A 229 -11.98 30.98 -9.44
C ALA A 229 -10.88 31.81 -10.13
N MET A 230 -9.87 31.16 -10.72
CA MET A 230 -8.81 31.82 -11.50
C MET A 230 -9.19 32.11 -12.96
N LYS A 231 -10.25 31.48 -13.49
CA LYS A 231 -10.67 31.64 -14.89
C LYS A 231 -10.94 33.11 -15.29
N PRO A 232 -11.61 33.94 -14.46
CA PRO A 232 -11.81 35.36 -14.77
C PRO A 232 -10.51 36.15 -14.88
N SER A 233 -9.41 35.67 -14.29
CA SER A 233 -8.08 36.31 -14.35
C SER A 233 -7.29 35.89 -15.59
N GLY A 234 -7.92 35.19 -16.54
CA GLY A 234 -7.28 34.73 -17.78
C GLY A 234 -6.48 33.43 -17.65
N VAL A 235 -6.52 32.76 -16.48
CA VAL A 235 -5.82 31.48 -16.27
C VAL A 235 -6.60 30.35 -16.95
N ASN A 236 -5.95 29.63 -17.86
CA ASN A 236 -6.50 28.40 -18.43
C ASN A 236 -6.31 27.23 -17.44
N SER A 237 -7.33 27.00 -16.61
CA SER A 237 -7.30 25.94 -15.59
C SER A 237 -7.96 24.63 -16.02
N ASP A 238 -8.46 24.50 -17.25
CA ASP A 238 -9.24 23.33 -17.68
C ASP A 238 -8.44 22.02 -17.62
N PHE A 239 -7.15 22.07 -17.98
CA PHE A 239 -6.26 20.93 -17.84
C PHE A 239 -6.12 20.50 -16.37
N VAL A 240 -5.94 21.47 -15.47
CA VAL A 240 -5.72 21.22 -14.04
C VAL A 240 -6.97 20.66 -13.38
N VAL A 241 -8.14 21.24 -13.69
CA VAL A 241 -9.44 20.77 -13.19
C VAL A 241 -9.68 19.33 -13.60
N ARG A 242 -9.45 18.97 -14.87
CA ARG A 242 -9.58 17.57 -15.33
C ARG A 242 -8.62 16.62 -14.61
N LEU A 243 -7.39 17.06 -14.35
CA LEU A 243 -6.40 16.26 -13.65
C LEU A 243 -6.79 16.05 -12.17
N LEU A 244 -7.28 17.09 -11.48
CA LEU A 244 -7.69 17.02 -10.08
C LEU A 244 -8.99 16.23 -9.87
N GLN A 245 -9.89 16.23 -10.86
CA GLN A 245 -11.11 15.40 -10.89
C GLN A 245 -10.83 13.92 -11.20
N SER A 246 -9.63 13.59 -11.68
CA SER A 246 -9.30 12.21 -12.02
C SER A 246 -9.17 11.36 -10.75
N PRO A 247 -9.91 10.24 -10.65
CA PRO A 247 -9.77 9.33 -9.53
C PRO A 247 -8.44 8.58 -9.59
N ALA A 248 -7.87 8.29 -8.43
CA ALA A 248 -6.67 7.48 -8.25
C ALA A 248 -6.94 5.96 -8.38
N SER A 249 -8.15 5.56 -8.78
CA SER A 249 -8.63 4.18 -8.69
C SER A 249 -7.69 3.15 -9.32
N ILE A 250 -7.39 2.15 -8.49
CA ILE A 250 -6.89 0.79 -8.66
C ILE A 250 -6.59 0.30 -10.08
N GLU A 251 -7.48 0.39 -11.07
CA GLU A 251 -7.27 -0.32 -12.35
C GLU A 251 -6.04 0.20 -13.13
N ARG A 252 -5.71 1.50 -13.01
CA ARG A 252 -4.46 2.05 -13.60
C ARG A 252 -3.22 1.74 -12.78
N ILE A 253 -3.34 1.71 -11.45
CA ILE A 253 -2.24 1.35 -10.55
C ILE A 253 -1.90 -0.14 -10.72
N PHE A 254 -2.91 -1.02 -10.81
CA PHE A 254 -2.73 -2.46 -10.94
C PHE A 254 -2.32 -2.93 -12.34
N SER A 255 -2.58 -2.17 -13.41
CA SER A 255 -1.97 -2.42 -14.72
C SER A 255 -0.43 -2.45 -14.64
N ASN A 256 0.15 -1.53 -13.86
CA ASN A 256 1.59 -1.53 -13.58
C ASN A 256 2.02 -2.61 -12.58
N PHE A 257 1.15 -3.00 -11.64
CA PHE A 257 1.37 -4.22 -10.84
C PHE A 257 1.18 -5.52 -11.65
N GLY A 258 0.63 -5.49 -12.87
CA GLY A 258 0.53 -6.63 -13.78
C GLY A 258 1.89 -7.23 -14.16
N GLN A 259 2.96 -6.43 -14.11
CA GLN A 259 4.34 -6.91 -14.23
C GLN A 259 4.92 -7.49 -12.92
N ILE A 260 4.28 -7.26 -11.77
CA ILE A 260 4.74 -7.66 -10.43
C ILE A 260 3.90 -8.83 -9.86
N HIS A 261 2.69 -9.06 -10.38
CA HIS A 261 1.75 -10.09 -9.91
C HIS A 261 1.66 -11.35 -10.78
N ASN A 262 2.69 -11.65 -11.58
CA ASN A 262 2.81 -12.95 -12.24
C ASN A 262 3.22 -14.03 -11.21
N LYS A 263 2.22 -14.66 -10.56
CA LYS A 263 2.18 -16.09 -10.17
C LYS A 263 1.08 -16.48 -9.16
N VAL A 264 0.40 -15.53 -8.50
CA VAL A 264 -0.47 -15.87 -7.35
C VAL A 264 -1.98 -15.76 -7.66
N ARG A 265 -2.37 -15.06 -8.73
CA ARG A 265 -3.80 -14.87 -9.08
C ARG A 265 -4.37 -16.00 -9.95
N ASN A 266 -3.99 -17.25 -9.68
CA ASN A 266 -4.36 -18.43 -10.46
C ASN A 266 -5.28 -19.42 -9.72
N LYS A 267 -6.19 -18.95 -8.85
CA LYS A 267 -7.03 -19.89 -8.08
C LYS A 267 -8.53 -19.61 -7.88
N LEU A 268 -9.17 -18.67 -8.59
CA LEU A 268 -10.64 -18.48 -8.61
C LEU A 268 -11.02 -17.72 -9.91
N GLY A 269 -11.90 -18.11 -10.84
CA GLY A 269 -12.82 -19.23 -11.06
C GLY A 269 -13.29 -19.26 -12.54
N ASN A 270 -14.06 -20.27 -12.94
CA ASN A 270 -13.76 -21.13 -14.10
C ASN A 270 -14.18 -20.76 -15.55
N ASN A 271 -14.98 -19.73 -15.89
CA ASN A 271 -15.52 -19.64 -17.27
C ASN A 271 -14.86 -18.65 -18.24
N THR A 272 -13.75 -18.02 -17.86
CA THR A 272 -12.91 -17.22 -18.78
C THR A 272 -11.53 -17.87 -19.02
N ALA A 273 -11.23 -18.96 -18.32
CA ALA A 273 -9.94 -19.67 -18.34
C ALA A 273 -9.68 -20.44 -19.64
N SER A 274 -10.70 -20.98 -20.32
CA SER A 274 -10.50 -21.77 -21.55
C SER A 274 -9.94 -20.97 -22.72
N LYS A 275 -10.27 -19.67 -22.84
CA LYS A 275 -9.71 -18.81 -23.90
C LYS A 275 -8.25 -18.42 -23.65
N LEU A 276 -7.83 -18.37 -22.39
CA LEU A 276 -6.43 -18.07 -22.01
C LEU A 276 -5.53 -19.31 -22.05
N VAL A 277 -6.06 -20.52 -21.81
CA VAL A 277 -5.34 -21.79 -21.98
C VAL A 277 -4.97 -22.02 -23.44
N PHE A 278 -5.82 -21.60 -24.38
CA PHE A 278 -5.53 -21.64 -25.81
C PHE A 278 -4.32 -20.77 -26.17
N CYS A 279 -4.27 -19.52 -25.68
CA CYS A 279 -3.11 -18.63 -25.87
C CYS A 279 -1.85 -19.12 -25.14
N TYR A 280 -1.99 -19.77 -23.98
CA TYR A 280 -0.86 -20.31 -23.22
C TYR A 280 -0.20 -21.54 -23.87
N ARG A 281 -0.97 -22.39 -24.57
CA ARG A 281 -0.42 -23.52 -25.35
C ARG A 281 0.32 -23.03 -26.60
N LEU A 282 -0.21 -22.00 -27.28
CA LEU A 282 0.45 -21.35 -28.42
C LEU A 282 1.80 -20.72 -28.06
N LEU A 283 1.94 -20.21 -26.82
CA LEU A 283 3.11 -19.48 -26.33
C LEU A 283 4.21 -20.35 -25.69
N ARG A 284 4.01 -21.67 -25.57
CA ARG A 284 5.01 -22.58 -25.01
C ARG A 284 5.81 -23.39 -26.03
N GLY A 285 5.45 -23.36 -27.30
CA GLY A 285 6.27 -23.97 -28.37
C GLY A 285 6.45 -25.49 -28.30
N ASP A 286 5.82 -26.19 -27.36
CA ASP A 286 5.83 -27.65 -27.29
C ASP A 286 4.41 -28.15 -27.53
N VAL A 287 4.11 -28.43 -28.80
CA VAL A 287 3.46 -29.62 -29.36
C VAL A 287 3.31 -29.33 -30.85
N GLU A 288 3.98 -30.13 -31.69
CA GLU A 288 3.64 -30.28 -33.09
C GLU A 288 2.15 -30.59 -33.22
N ILE A 289 1.50 -29.87 -34.12
CA ILE A 289 0.10 -30.06 -34.43
C ILE A 289 -0.05 -31.42 -35.12
N ASP A 290 -0.52 -32.43 -34.39
CA ASP A 290 -1.24 -33.54 -34.99
C ASP A 290 -2.73 -33.38 -34.68
N TYR A 291 -3.45 -32.95 -35.72
CA TYR A 291 -4.90 -33.00 -35.80
C TYR A 291 -5.35 -34.45 -35.86
N TYR A 292 -6.17 -34.93 -34.93
CA TYR A 292 -7.26 -35.86 -35.26
C TYR A 292 -8.44 -35.72 -34.28
N TYR A 293 -9.56 -35.30 -34.88
CA TYR A 293 -10.98 -35.31 -34.48
C TYR A 293 -11.37 -35.15 -33.01
#